data_AF-A0A383CGU0-F1
#
_entry.id   AF-A0A383CGU0-F1
#
_cell.length_a   1.000
_cell.length_b   1.000
_cell.length_c   1.000
_cell.angle_alpha   90.00
_cell.angle_beta   90.00
_cell.angle_gamma   90.00
#
_symmetry.space_group_name_H-M   'P 1'
#
loop_
_entity.id
_entity.type
_entity.pdbx_description
1 polymer ?
#
loop_
_entity_poly.entity_id
_entity_poly.type
_entity_poly.pdbx_seq_one_letter_code
_entity_poly.pdbx_strand_id
1 'polypeptide(L)' 'VLGVEDPPIREAQDWLKGTSFSPDKPLIDLSQALPSYPPAEELRDHLSELVRKGEMSTYTEIGGLPELR' A
#
# COMPACT_ATOMS: atom_id res chain seq x y z
N VAL A 1 -15.51 19.01 11.58
CA VAL A 1 -14.51 18.21 10.82
C VAL A 1 -14.41 18.87 9.47
N LEU A 2 -13.29 19.55 9.19
CA LEU A 2 -12.98 20.03 7.85
C LEU A 2 -12.87 18.79 6.96
N GLY A 3 -13.54 18.80 5.81
CA GLY A 3 -13.75 17.63 4.96
C GLY A 3 -12.47 16.84 4.69
N VAL A 4 -12.60 15.52 4.61
CA VAL A 4 -11.54 14.66 4.07
C VAL A 4 -11.34 15.09 2.61
N GLU A 5 -10.20 15.68 2.30
CA GLU A 5 -9.82 15.88 0.91
C GLU A 5 -9.56 14.52 0.28
N ASP A 6 -10.04 14.33 -0.95
CA ASP A 6 -9.75 13.12 -1.69
C ASP A 6 -8.22 12.94 -1.79
N PRO A 7 -7.70 11.71 -1.68
CA PRO A 7 -6.27 11.50 -1.75
C PRO A 7 -5.76 12.06 -3.09
N PRO A 8 -4.68 12.86 -3.10
CA PRO A 8 -4.24 13.61 -4.29
C PRO A 8 -3.95 12.71 -5.50
N ILE A 9 -3.61 11.44 -5.23
CA ILE A 9 -3.44 10.40 -6.25
C ILE A 9 -4.75 10.12 -7.00
N ARG A 10 -5.88 10.01 -6.30
CA ARG A 10 -7.19 9.73 -6.91
C ARG A 10 -7.67 10.90 -7.76
N GLU A 11 -7.46 12.13 -7.30
CA GLU A 11 -7.77 13.33 -8.06
C GLU A 11 -6.94 13.41 -9.35
N ALA A 12 -5.62 13.17 -9.27
CA ALA A 12 -4.75 13.16 -10.44
C ALA A 12 -5.14 12.05 -11.45
N GLN A 13 -5.55 10.87 -10.95
CA GLN A 13 -6.07 9.79 -11.79
C GLN A 13 -7.36 10.18 -12.52
N ASP A 14 -8.21 11.00 -11.91
CA ASP A 14 -9.45 11.47 -12.50
C ASP A 14 -9.22 12.39 -13.70
N TRP A 15 -8.12 13.16 -13.74
CA TRP A 15 -7.73 13.98 -14.91
C TRP A 15 -7.40 13.15 -16.15
N LEU A 16 -7.05 11.87 -15.97
CA LEU A 16 -6.67 10.97 -17.06
C LEU A 16 -7.88 10.27 -17.71
N LYS A 17 -9.08 10.41 -17.15
CA LYS A 17 -10.31 9.76 -17.67
C LYS A 17 -10.55 10.13 -19.14
N GLY A 18 -10.70 9.11 -19.99
CA GLY A 18 -10.94 9.29 -21.42
C GLY A 18 -9.70 9.61 -22.26
N THR A 19 -8.52 9.74 -21.63
CA THR A 19 -7.25 9.92 -22.34
C THR A 19 -6.65 8.56 -22.71
N SER A 20 -6.13 8.44 -23.93
CA SER A 20 -5.34 7.28 -24.36
C SER A 20 -3.89 7.70 -24.65
N PHE A 21 -2.95 6.81 -24.33
CA PHE A 21 -1.53 7.03 -24.51
C PHE A 21 -0.98 6.05 -25.54
N SER A 22 -0.18 6.54 -26.49
CA SER A 22 0.47 5.69 -27.50
C SER A 22 1.54 4.81 -26.84
N PRO A 23 1.80 3.59 -27.34
CA PRO A 23 2.95 2.79 -26.90
C PRO A 23 4.29 3.52 -27.00
N ASP A 24 4.45 4.42 -27.99
CA ASP A 24 5.68 5.21 -28.15
C ASP A 24 5.80 6.36 -27.14
N LYS A 25 4.69 6.71 -26.47
CA LYS A 25 4.59 7.81 -25.48
C LYS A 25 3.65 7.39 -24.34
N PRO A 26 4.06 6.42 -23.51
CA PRO A 26 3.23 5.94 -22.42
C PRO A 26 3.14 7.00 -21.32
N LEU A 27 2.07 6.93 -20.52
CA LEU A 27 1.99 7.65 -19.26
C LEU A 27 3.00 7.07 -18.26
N ILE A 28 3.78 7.95 -17.60
CA ILE A 28 4.67 7.56 -16.50
C ILE A 28 4.01 8.01 -15.20
N ASP A 29 3.58 7.06 -14.38
CA ASP A 29 2.99 7.33 -13.07
C ASP A 29 4.09 7.46 -12.00
N LEU A 30 4.34 8.68 -11.55
CA LEU A 30 5.26 8.99 -10.45
C LEU A 30 4.53 9.29 -9.13
N SER A 31 3.20 9.11 -9.09
CA SER A 31 2.39 9.35 -7.90
C SER A 31 2.52 8.23 -6.86
N GLN A 32 3.04 7.07 -7.28
CA GLN A 32 3.25 5.90 -6.44
C GLN A 32 4.71 5.76 -6.06
N ALA A 33 4.99 5.71 -4.76
CA ALA A 33 6.31 5.38 -4.23
C ALA A 33 6.45 3.88 -3.90
N LEU A 34 5.70 3.02 -4.60
CA LEU A 34 5.75 1.57 -4.36
C LEU A 34 7.09 1.01 -4.85
N PRO A 35 7.87 0.32 -4.00
CA PRO A 35 9.06 -0.39 -4.45
C PRO A 35 8.72 -1.42 -5.54
N SER A 36 9.57 -1.52 -6.56
CA SER A 36 9.43 -2.50 -7.66
C SER A 36 9.88 -3.92 -7.26
N TYR A 37 10.39 -4.08 -6.03
CA TYR A 37 10.88 -5.33 -5.47
C TYR A 37 10.00 -5.76 -4.29
N PRO A 38 9.90 -7.07 -4.02
CA PRO A 38 9.18 -7.54 -2.85
C PRO A 38 9.90 -7.13 -1.56
N PRO A 39 9.23 -7.20 -0.39
CA PRO A 39 9.92 -7.07 0.89
C PRO A 39 11.05 -8.09 1.03
N ALA A 40 12.02 -7.80 1.90
CA ALA A 40 13.17 -8.67 2.17
C ALA A 40 12.73 -10.12 2.48
N GLU A 41 13.54 -11.10 2.08
CA GLU A 41 13.23 -12.53 2.22
C GLU A 41 12.99 -12.91 3.69
N GLU A 42 13.83 -12.39 4.59
CA GLU A 42 13.75 -12.65 6.02
C GLU A 42 12.41 -12.18 6.62
N LEU A 43 11.88 -11.05 6.13
CA LEU A 43 10.57 -10.56 6.55
C LEU A 43 9.45 -11.47 6.03
N ARG A 44 9.57 -11.93 4.77
CA ARG A 44 8.57 -12.82 4.16
C ARG A 44 8.52 -14.16 4.87
N ASP A 45 9.67 -14.72 5.24
CA ASP A 45 9.77 -15.99 5.96
C ASP A 45 9.20 -15.86 7.37
N HIS A 46 9.58 -14.82 8.11
CA HIS A 46 9.05 -14.55 9.43
C HIS A 46 7.51 -14.41 9.41
N LEU A 47 6.97 -13.65 8.46
CA LEU A 47 5.53 -13.53 8.29
C LEU A 47 4.86 -14.86 7.94
N SER A 48 5.48 -15.70 7.11
CA SER A 48 4.95 -17.03 6.77
C SER A 48 4.81 -17.90 8.02
N GLU A 49 5.81 -17.91 8.89
CA GLU A 49 5.77 -18.66 10.14
C GLU A 49 4.65 -18.17 11.06
N LEU A 50 4.50 -16.85 11.23
CA LEU A 50 3.45 -16.27 12.07
C LEU A 50 2.05 -16.61 11.54
N VAL A 51 1.84 -16.53 10.23
CA VAL A 51 0.56 -16.90 9.60
C VAL A 51 0.24 -18.38 9.84
N ARG A 52 1.23 -19.27 9.74
CA ARG A 52 1.03 -20.71 9.98
C ARG A 52 0.67 -21.03 11.44
N LYS A 53 1.24 -20.30 12.39
CA LYS A 53 0.92 -20.46 13.82
C LYS A 53 -0.48 -19.97 14.16
N GLY A 54 -1.00 -18.98 13.42
CA GLY A 54 -2.36 -18.44 13.58
C GLY A 54 -2.55 -17.55 14.81
N GLU A 55 -1.52 -17.34 15.63
CA GLU A 55 -1.58 -16.54 16.86
C GLU A 55 -1.92 -15.07 16.61
N MET A 56 -1.62 -14.56 15.41
CA MET A 56 -1.88 -13.17 15.03
C MET A 56 -3.31 -12.91 14.52
N SER A 57 -4.20 -13.92 14.50
CA SER A 57 -5.57 -13.75 14.00
C SER A 57 -6.56 -13.22 15.05
N THR A 58 -6.12 -13.03 16.29
CA THR A 58 -6.96 -12.56 17.39
C THR A 58 -6.81 -11.06 17.64
N TYR A 59 -7.74 -10.48 18.39
CA TYR A 59 -7.62 -9.08 18.82
C TYR A 59 -6.41 -8.85 19.72
N THR A 60 -5.79 -7.69 19.55
CA THR A 60 -4.80 -7.12 20.48
C THR A 60 -5.45 -6.07 21.38
N GLU A 61 -4.66 -5.47 22.27
CA GLU A 61 -5.03 -4.23 22.96
C GLU A 61 -5.46 -3.13 21.95
N ILE A 62 -6.33 -2.22 22.40
CA ILE A 62 -6.91 -1.15 21.55
C ILE A 62 -5.82 -0.29 20.89
N GLY A 63 -4.73 -0.02 21.60
CA GLY A 63 -3.61 0.75 21.07
C GLY A 63 -2.59 -0.09 20.27
N GLY A 64 -2.89 -1.36 19.98
CA GLY A 64 -1.93 -2.30 19.40
C GLY A 64 -0.87 -2.78 20.40
N LEU A 65 0.05 -3.61 19.89
CA LEU A 65 1.15 -4.21 20.65
C LEU A 65 2.16 -3.14 21.10
N PRO A 66 2.49 -3.04 22.42
CA PRO A 66 3.44 -2.04 22.92
C PRO A 66 4.82 -2.07 22.22
N GLU A 67 5.26 -3.24 21.78
CA GLU A 67 6.56 -3.45 21.12
C GLU A 67 6.62 -2.87 19.70
N LEU A 68 5.46 -2.57 19.08
CA LEU A 68 5.35 -2.06 17.71
C LEU A 68 5.01 -0.56 17.64
N ARG A 69 4.99 0.15 18.78
CA ARG A 69 4.72 1.58 18.85
C ARG A 69 5.99 2.42 18.72
#